data_AF-A0A377JZI6-F1
#
_entry.id   AF-A0A377JZI6-F1
#
_cell.length_a   1.000
_cell.length_b   1.000
_cell.length_c   1.000
_cell.angle_alpha   90.00
_cell.angle_beta   90.00
_cell.angle_gamma   90.00
#
_symmetry.space_group_name_H-M   'P 1'
#
loop_
_entity.id
_entity.type
_entity.pdbx_description
1 polymer ?
#
loop_
_entity_poly.entity_id
_entity_poly.type
_entity_poly.pdbx_seq_one_letter_code
_entity_poly.pdbx_strand_id
1 'polypeptide(L)'
;MLEKVLPAVVSVRVEGTASQGQKIPEEFKKFFGDDLPDQPAQPFEGLGSGVIINANKGYVLTNNHVINQAQKISIQLNDGREFDAKLIGSDDQSDIALLQIQNPSKLTQIAIADSDKLRVGDFAVAVGNPFGLGQTATSGIISALGRSGLNLEGLENFIQTDASINRRQFRWCAVKP
;
A
#
# COMPACT_ATOMS: atom_id res chain seq x y z
N MET A 1 14.39 5.94 -17.90
CA MET A 1 14.36 5.69 -16.44
C MET A 1 13.05 5.03 -16.07
N LEU A 2 11.90 5.70 -16.24
CA LEU A 2 10.57 5.16 -15.93
C LEU A 2 10.26 3.80 -16.58
N GLU A 3 10.60 3.58 -17.85
CA GLU A 3 10.41 2.28 -18.53
C GLU A 3 11.01 1.08 -17.78
N LYS A 4 12.11 1.30 -17.04
CA LYS A 4 12.77 0.25 -16.25
C LYS A 4 12.16 0.09 -14.84
N VAL A 5 11.52 1.13 -14.32
CA VAL A 5 10.97 1.18 -12.95
C VAL A 5 9.51 0.75 -12.91
N LEU A 6 8.72 1.18 -13.91
CA LEU A 6 7.29 0.92 -13.99
C LEU A 6 6.93 -0.58 -13.85
N PRO A 7 7.63 -1.53 -14.49
CA PRO A 7 7.32 -2.96 -14.32
C PRO A 7 7.52 -3.52 -12.90
N ALA A 8 8.24 -2.80 -12.02
CA ALA A 8 8.44 -3.20 -10.63
C ALA A 8 7.35 -2.68 -9.68
N VAL A 9 6.53 -1.73 -10.12
CA VAL A 9 5.42 -1.18 -9.34
C VAL A 9 4.15 -1.95 -9.68
N VAL A 10 3.36 -2.33 -8.69
CA VAL A 10 2.20 -3.21 -8.86
C VAL A 10 0.97 -2.64 -8.19
N SER A 11 -0.20 -3.10 -8.62
CA SER A 11 -1.45 -2.88 -7.90
C SER A 11 -1.68 -4.00 -6.91
N VAL A 12 -2.04 -3.63 -5.68
CA VAL A 12 -2.44 -4.56 -4.62
C VAL A 12 -3.95 -4.45 -4.47
N ARG A 13 -4.67 -5.52 -4.79
CA ARG A 13 -6.10 -5.64 -4.58
C ARG A 13 -6.35 -6.56 -3.40
N VAL A 14 -7.27 -6.17 -2.54
CA VAL A 14 -7.67 -6.96 -1.38
C VAL A 14 -9.17 -7.12 -1.35
N GLU A 15 -9.61 -8.30 -0.97
CA GLU A 15 -11.01 -8.63 -0.74
C GLU A 15 -11.11 -9.17 0.70
N GLY A 16 -12.11 -8.72 1.43
CA GLY A 16 -12.37 -9.17 2.79
C GLY A 16 -13.81 -8.94 3.21
N THR A 17 -14.12 -9.27 4.45
CA THR A 17 -15.44 -9.01 5.05
C THR A 17 -15.22 -8.19 6.32
N ALA A 18 -15.78 -6.98 6.35
CA ALA A 18 -15.71 -6.12 7.51
C ALA A 18 -17.02 -6.26 8.29
N SER A 19 -16.93 -6.77 9.51
CA SER A 19 -18.05 -6.67 10.45
C SER A 19 -18.11 -5.23 10.93
N GLN A 20 -19.01 -4.44 10.36
CA GLN A 20 -19.32 -3.12 10.88
C GLN A 20 -20.13 -3.32 12.17
N GLY A 21 -19.45 -3.66 13.26
CA GLY A 21 -20.03 -3.76 14.58
C GLY A 21 -20.36 -2.36 15.07
N GLN A 22 -21.44 -1.77 14.56
CA GLN A 22 -22.05 -0.61 15.20
C GLN A 22 -22.59 -1.16 16.52
N LYS A 23 -21.77 -1.10 17.59
CA LYS A 23 -22.21 -1.45 18.94
C LYS A 23 -23.36 -0.51 19.26
N ILE A 24 -24.58 -1.04 19.13
CA ILE A 24 -25.80 -0.34 19.49
C ILE A 24 -25.60 0.12 20.93
N PRO A 25 -25.70 1.43 21.23
CA PRO A 25 -25.56 1.93 22.59
C PRO A 25 -26.47 1.13 23.52
N GLU A 26 -25.98 0.76 24.69
CA GLU A 26 -26.72 -0.08 25.64
C GLU A 26 -28.08 0.54 26.01
N GLU A 27 -28.23 1.86 25.90
CA GLU A 27 -29.52 2.55 26.05
C GLU A 27 -30.57 2.15 25.01
N PHE A 28 -30.16 1.86 23.77
CA PHE A 28 -31.06 1.42 22.70
C PHE A 28 -31.46 -0.05 22.86
N LYS A 29 -30.58 -0.91 23.38
CA LYS A 29 -30.92 -2.33 23.65
C LYS A 29 -32.07 -2.49 24.66
N LYS A 30 -32.16 -1.59 25.66
CA LYS A 30 -33.25 -1.57 26.63
C LYS A 30 -34.63 -1.26 26.03
N PHE A 31 -34.68 -0.58 24.87
CA PHE A 31 -35.92 -0.17 24.22
C PHE A 31 -36.41 -1.14 23.14
N PHE A 32 -35.50 -1.85 22.47
CA PHE A 32 -35.81 -2.69 21.30
C PHE A 32 -35.65 -4.21 21.51
N GLY A 33 -35.13 -4.64 22.67
CA GLY A 33 -34.92 -6.06 23.00
C GLY A 33 -33.75 -6.70 22.24
N ASP A 34 -33.50 -8.00 22.48
CA ASP A 34 -32.45 -8.78 21.80
C ASP A 34 -32.80 -9.14 20.34
N ASP A 35 -33.98 -8.73 19.84
CA ASP A 35 -34.47 -8.99 18.47
C ASP A 35 -33.94 -8.00 17.42
N LEU A 36 -32.83 -7.32 17.70
CA LEU A 36 -32.17 -6.48 16.72
C LEU A 36 -31.45 -7.37 15.69
N PRO A 37 -31.75 -7.26 14.39
CA PRO A 37 -31.09 -8.08 13.38
C PRO A 37 -29.58 -7.76 13.40
N ASP A 38 -28.76 -8.80 13.60
CA ASP A 38 -27.31 -8.71 13.40
C ASP A 38 -27.06 -8.12 12.02
N GLN A 39 -26.36 -6.98 11.96
CA GLN A 39 -25.97 -6.42 10.68
C GLN A 39 -25.04 -7.42 9.99
N PRO A 40 -25.38 -7.91 8.79
CA PRO A 40 -24.54 -8.85 8.09
C PRO A 40 -23.19 -8.20 7.79
N ALA A 41 -22.11 -8.95 8.03
CA ALA A 41 -20.77 -8.52 7.67
C ALA A 41 -20.75 -8.14 6.18
N GLN A 42 -20.32 -6.92 5.86
CA GLN A 42 -20.33 -6.44 4.49
C GLN A 42 -19.00 -6.80 3.81
N PRO A 43 -19.03 -7.36 2.59
CA PRO A 43 -17.82 -7.51 1.80
C PRO A 43 -17.24 -6.13 1.52
N PHE A 44 -15.91 -6.02 1.61
CA PHE A 44 -15.18 -4.83 1.20
C PHE A 44 -14.10 -5.19 0.20
N GLU A 45 -13.81 -4.23 -0.67
CA GLU A 45 -12.68 -4.29 -1.59
C GLU A 45 -11.74 -3.12 -1.29
N GLY A 46 -10.45 -3.42 -1.18
CA GLY A 46 -9.39 -2.44 -1.01
C GLY A 46 -8.47 -2.43 -2.21
N LEU A 47 -7.92 -1.25 -2.51
CA LEU A 47 -6.95 -1.07 -3.57
C LEU A 47 -5.81 -0.19 -3.07
N GLY A 48 -4.58 -0.67 -3.29
CA GLY A 48 -3.36 0.08 -3.08
C GLY A 48 -2.34 -0.20 -4.18
N SER A 49 -1.11 0.29 -3.96
CA SER A 49 0.03 -0.06 -4.79
C SER A 49 1.13 -0.71 -3.95
N GLY A 50 2.02 -1.45 -4.60
CA GLY A 50 3.18 -2.06 -3.97
C GLY A 50 4.39 -2.05 -4.90
N VAL A 51 5.54 -2.49 -4.40
CA VAL A 51 6.79 -2.53 -5.16
C VAL A 51 7.46 -3.88 -5.01
N ILE A 52 7.86 -4.49 -6.12
CA ILE A 52 8.62 -5.74 -6.15
C ILE A 52 10.07 -5.46 -5.73
N ILE A 53 10.49 -6.02 -4.60
CA ILE A 53 11.87 -5.89 -4.08
C ILE A 53 12.74 -7.11 -4.34
N ASN A 54 12.13 -8.26 -4.65
CA ASN A 54 12.85 -9.47 -5.02
C ASN A 54 12.07 -10.24 -6.09
N ALA A 55 12.57 -10.22 -7.33
CA ALA A 55 11.91 -10.85 -8.46
C ALA A 55 11.91 -12.39 -8.36
N ASN A 56 12.99 -12.98 -7.83
CA ASN A 56 13.14 -14.43 -7.75
C ASN A 56 12.21 -15.05 -6.70
N LYS A 57 12.07 -14.37 -5.54
CA LYS A 57 11.20 -14.82 -4.45
C LYS A 57 9.75 -14.32 -4.58
N GLY A 58 9.51 -13.36 -5.48
CA GLY A 58 8.20 -12.71 -5.65
C GLY A 58 7.81 -11.78 -4.51
N TYR A 59 8.79 -11.14 -3.85
CA TYR A 59 8.52 -10.29 -2.69
C TYR A 59 8.07 -8.89 -3.11
N VAL A 60 6.96 -8.45 -2.51
CA VAL A 60 6.32 -7.17 -2.74
C VAL A 60 6.17 -6.44 -1.41
N LEU A 61 6.64 -5.20 -1.33
CA LEU A 61 6.36 -4.29 -0.23
C LEU A 61 5.11 -3.47 -0.53
N THR A 62 4.26 -3.31 0.48
CA THR A 62 3.06 -2.45 0.47
C THR A 62 2.85 -1.84 1.85
N ASN A 63 1.87 -0.93 1.98
CA ASN A 63 1.46 -0.45 3.29
C ASN A 63 0.64 -1.52 4.02
N ASN A 64 0.80 -1.60 5.33
CA ASN A 64 0.06 -2.55 6.16
C ASN A 64 -1.44 -2.24 6.18
N HIS A 65 -1.82 -0.96 6.28
CA HIS A 65 -3.23 -0.57 6.27
C HIS A 65 -3.98 -0.96 4.98
N VAL A 66 -3.27 -1.16 3.86
CA VAL A 66 -3.86 -1.63 2.59
C VAL A 66 -4.31 -3.09 2.69
N ILE A 67 -3.60 -3.92 3.46
CA ILE A 67 -3.86 -5.36 3.56
C ILE A 67 -4.57 -5.77 4.83
N ASN A 68 -4.94 -4.81 5.69
CA ASN A 68 -5.58 -5.09 6.95
C ASN A 68 -6.96 -5.74 6.72
N GLN A 69 -7.26 -6.81 7.46
CA GLN A 69 -8.49 -7.62 7.35
C GLN A 69 -8.72 -8.26 5.96
N ALA A 70 -7.71 -8.26 5.08
CA ALA A 70 -7.80 -8.91 3.78
C ALA A 70 -7.84 -10.44 3.94
N GLN A 71 -8.83 -11.08 3.34
CA GLN A 71 -8.93 -12.54 3.26
C GLN A 71 -8.23 -13.06 2.00
N LYS A 72 -8.30 -12.27 0.92
CA LYS A 72 -7.67 -12.57 -0.37
C LYS A 72 -6.87 -11.35 -0.84
N ILE A 73 -5.67 -11.61 -1.33
CA ILE A 73 -4.76 -10.58 -1.85
C ILE A 73 -4.35 -10.99 -3.26
N SER A 74 -4.60 -10.12 -4.22
CA SER A 74 -4.16 -10.27 -5.60
C SER A 74 -3.26 -9.12 -6.03
N ILE A 75 -2.24 -9.46 -6.80
CA ILE A 75 -1.25 -8.52 -7.33
C ILE A 75 -1.43 -8.44 -8.84
N GLN A 76 -1.69 -7.23 -9.33
CA GLN A 76 -1.76 -6.97 -10.76
C GLN A 76 -0.51 -6.20 -11.21
N LEU A 77 0.20 -6.76 -12.19
CA LEU A 77 1.36 -6.14 -12.82
C LEU A 77 0.91 -5.10 -13.86
N ASN A 78 1.86 -4.25 -14.29
CA ASN A 78 1.59 -3.24 -15.31
C ASN A 78 1.33 -3.80 -16.71
N ASP A 79 1.73 -5.05 -16.98
CA ASP A 79 1.45 -5.78 -18.22
C ASP A 79 0.09 -6.51 -18.20
N GLY A 80 -0.70 -6.32 -17.13
CA GLY A 80 -2.03 -6.89 -16.97
C GLY A 80 -2.06 -8.29 -16.36
N ARG A 81 -0.91 -8.94 -16.14
CA ARG A 81 -0.88 -10.24 -15.44
C ARG A 81 -1.32 -10.08 -13.98
N GLU A 82 -2.10 -11.04 -13.51
CA GLU A 82 -2.57 -11.11 -12.13
C GLU A 82 -2.03 -12.35 -11.44
N PHE A 83 -1.71 -12.20 -10.16
CA PHE A 83 -1.17 -13.26 -9.31
C PHE A 83 -1.84 -13.25 -7.95
N ASP A 84 -2.06 -14.42 -7.38
CA ASP A 84 -2.38 -14.53 -5.96
C ASP A 84 -1.13 -14.22 -5.12
N ALA A 85 -1.33 -13.59 -3.97
CA ALA A 85 -0.26 -13.32 -3.02
C ALA A 85 -0.63 -13.73 -1.60
N LYS A 86 0.39 -14.03 -0.80
CA LYS A 86 0.27 -14.33 0.62
C LYS A 86 1.00 -13.30 1.44
N LEU A 87 0.46 -12.97 2.61
CA LEU A 87 1.16 -12.18 3.62
C LEU A 87 2.30 -13.02 4.22
N ILE A 88 3.52 -12.49 4.17
CA ILE A 88 4.70 -13.08 4.83
C ILE A 88 4.87 -12.48 6.23
N GLY A 89 4.61 -11.18 6.36
CA GLY A 89 4.62 -10.48 7.63
C GLY A 89 4.20 -9.03 7.46
N SER A 90 3.79 -8.41 8.56
CA SER A 90 3.45 -7.00 8.64
C SER A 90 3.99 -6.41 9.94
N ASP A 91 4.18 -5.09 9.92
CA ASP A 91 4.52 -4.30 11.09
C ASP A 91 3.57 -3.09 11.15
N ASP A 92 2.73 -3.08 12.17
CA ASP A 92 1.74 -2.02 12.41
C ASP A 92 2.43 -0.70 12.77
N GLN A 93 3.59 -0.72 13.43
CA GLN A 93 4.27 0.52 13.86
C GLN A 93 4.90 1.31 12.71
N SER A 94 5.38 0.63 11.67
CA SER A 94 5.93 1.30 10.48
C SER A 94 4.93 1.40 9.33
N ASP A 95 3.73 0.80 9.49
CA ASP A 95 2.72 0.66 8.44
C ASP A 95 3.27 -0.03 7.17
N ILE A 96 4.10 -1.06 7.34
CA ILE A 96 4.73 -1.83 6.26
C ILE A 96 4.25 -3.29 6.29
N ALA A 97 3.96 -3.84 5.12
CA ALA A 97 3.71 -5.27 4.94
C ALA A 97 4.52 -5.86 3.79
N LEU A 98 4.96 -7.10 3.98
CA LEU A 98 5.67 -7.91 3.00
C LEU A 98 4.74 -9.02 2.50
N LEU A 99 4.49 -8.99 1.19
CA LEU A 99 3.71 -10.00 0.47
C LEU A 99 4.62 -10.88 -0.38
N GLN A 100 4.17 -12.09 -0.67
CA GLN A 100 4.81 -12.99 -1.63
C GLN A 100 3.84 -13.43 -2.71
N ILE A 101 4.17 -13.09 -3.95
CA ILE A 101 3.52 -13.59 -5.18
C ILE A 101 3.68 -15.11 -5.25
N GLN A 102 2.58 -15.82 -5.46
CA GLN A 102 2.58 -17.26 -5.70
C GLN A 102 2.92 -17.54 -7.16
N ASN A 103 3.80 -18.52 -7.41
CA ASN A 103 4.27 -18.90 -8.74
C ASN A 103 4.83 -17.71 -9.56
N PRO A 104 5.80 -16.95 -9.02
CA PRO A 104 6.32 -15.76 -9.69
C PRO A 104 6.96 -16.13 -11.03
N SER A 105 6.65 -15.37 -12.07
CA SER A 105 7.26 -15.54 -13.39
C SER A 105 7.56 -14.18 -14.01
N LYS A 106 8.73 -14.04 -14.63
CA LYS A 106 9.14 -12.84 -15.39
C LYS A 106 8.83 -11.52 -14.63
N LEU A 107 9.22 -11.46 -13.36
CA LEU A 107 9.05 -10.26 -12.54
C LEU A 107 10.25 -9.32 -12.73
N THR A 108 9.99 -8.02 -12.61
CA THR A 108 11.04 -6.99 -12.54
C THR A 108 11.08 -6.46 -11.12
N GLN A 109 12.27 -6.37 -10.51
CA GLN A 109 12.43 -5.77 -9.18
C GLN A 109 13.03 -4.38 -9.27
N ILE A 110 12.74 -3.55 -8.27
CA ILE A 110 13.36 -2.23 -8.14
C ILE A 110 14.78 -2.35 -7.57
N ALA A 111 15.65 -1.43 -7.96
CA ALA A 111 16.92 -1.23 -7.26
C ALA A 111 16.68 -0.35 -6.04
N ILE A 112 17.13 -0.79 -4.87
CA ILE A 112 17.01 -0.04 -3.62
C ILE A 112 18.24 0.87 -3.48
N ALA A 113 17.99 2.15 -3.22
CA ALA A 113 19.02 3.15 -2.94
C ALA A 113 19.12 3.41 -1.43
N ASP A 114 20.23 4.03 -1.04
CA ASP A 114 20.52 4.45 0.33
C ASP A 114 19.83 5.79 0.61
N SER A 115 18.81 5.77 1.48
CA SER A 115 18.01 6.95 1.81
C SER A 115 18.76 7.98 2.65
N ASP A 116 19.84 7.60 3.35
CA ASP A 116 20.59 8.50 4.22
C ASP A 116 21.45 9.49 3.41
N LYS A 117 21.62 9.23 2.11
CA LYS A 117 22.33 10.09 1.16
C LYS A 117 21.45 11.13 0.48
N LEU A 118 20.15 11.12 0.74
CA LEU A 118 19.21 12.06 0.15
C LEU A 118 19.43 13.47 0.66
N ARG A 119 19.15 14.46 -0.20
CA ARG A 119 19.21 15.87 0.14
C ARG A 119 17.91 16.56 -0.28
N VAL A 120 17.53 17.57 0.50
CA VAL A 120 16.47 18.50 0.11
C VAL A 120 16.87 19.17 -1.21
N GLY A 121 15.97 19.15 -2.19
CA GLY A 121 16.20 19.62 -3.56
C GLY A 121 16.55 18.53 -4.58
N ASP A 122 16.86 17.30 -4.15
CA ASP A 122 17.06 16.20 -5.10
C ASP A 122 15.76 15.89 -5.86
N PHE A 123 15.86 15.61 -7.16
CA PHE A 123 14.70 15.28 -8.00
C PHE A 123 14.12 13.91 -7.61
N ALA A 124 12.80 13.86 -7.47
CA ALA A 124 12.05 12.66 -7.13
C ALA A 124 10.94 12.38 -8.15
N VAL A 125 10.66 11.11 -8.35
CA VAL A 125 9.49 10.64 -9.10
C VAL A 125 8.67 9.72 -8.21
N ALA A 126 7.39 10.06 -8.02
CA ALA A 126 6.43 9.21 -7.34
C ALA A 126 5.68 8.36 -8.36
N VAL A 127 5.59 7.05 -8.10
CA VAL A 127 4.97 6.08 -9.01
C VAL A 127 3.99 5.21 -8.23
N GLY A 128 2.80 4.98 -8.78
CA GLY A 128 1.86 4.02 -8.22
C GLY A 128 0.62 3.87 -9.10
N ASN A 129 -0.38 3.13 -8.64
CA ASN A 129 -1.62 2.91 -9.38
C ASN A 129 -2.83 3.12 -8.46
N PRO A 130 -3.15 4.38 -8.11
CA PRO A 130 -4.14 4.70 -7.10
C PRO A 130 -5.58 4.24 -7.43
N PHE A 131 -5.90 3.91 -8.69
CA PHE A 131 -7.29 3.60 -9.06
C PHE A 131 -7.46 2.33 -9.89
N GLY A 132 -6.38 1.59 -10.15
CA GLY A 132 -6.44 0.45 -11.06
C GLY A 132 -6.67 0.84 -12.52
N LEU A 133 -6.72 2.15 -12.81
CA LEU A 133 -6.94 2.73 -14.14
C LEU A 133 -5.65 2.77 -14.98
N GLY A 134 -4.50 2.54 -14.34
CA GLY A 134 -3.18 2.58 -14.97
C GLY A 134 -2.12 3.17 -14.04
N GLN A 135 -0.87 2.76 -14.21
CA GLN A 135 0.23 3.34 -13.46
C GLN A 135 0.35 4.83 -13.76
N THR A 136 0.40 5.62 -12.69
CA THR A 136 0.61 7.06 -12.72
C THR A 136 2.00 7.36 -12.19
N ALA A 137 2.70 8.26 -12.88
CA ALA A 137 3.98 8.81 -12.45
C ALA A 137 3.88 10.33 -12.36
N THR A 138 4.39 10.90 -11.28
CA THR A 138 4.46 12.34 -11.04
C THR A 138 5.87 12.69 -10.59
N SER A 139 6.34 13.88 -10.93
CA SER A 139 7.70 14.35 -10.60
C SER A 139 7.65 15.55 -9.67
N GLY A 140 8.68 15.65 -8.84
CA GLY A 140 8.90 16.76 -7.91
C GLY A 140 10.33 16.76 -7.41
N ILE A 141 10.54 17.37 -6.25
CA ILE A 141 11.78 17.38 -5.50
C ILE A 141 11.55 16.84 -4.08
N ILE A 142 12.62 16.45 -3.42
CA ILE A 142 12.61 16.25 -1.96
C ILE A 142 12.48 17.61 -1.28
N SER A 143 11.36 17.84 -0.60
CA SER A 143 11.06 19.11 0.10
C SER A 143 11.54 19.11 1.55
N ALA A 144 11.58 17.95 2.20
CA ALA A 144 12.08 17.78 3.56
C ALA A 144 12.46 16.32 3.85
N LEU A 145 13.32 16.10 4.84
CA LEU A 145 13.73 14.80 5.37
C LEU A 145 13.44 14.76 6.88
N GLY A 146 13.36 13.58 7.49
CA GLY A 146 13.24 13.48 8.95
C GLY A 146 11.90 13.97 9.50
N ARG A 147 10.81 13.91 8.71
CA ARG A 147 9.51 14.43 9.14
C ARG A 147 8.80 13.39 10.00
N SER A 148 8.33 13.82 11.17
CA SER A 148 7.60 13.03 12.16
C SER A 148 6.54 13.91 12.84
N GLY A 149 5.72 13.31 13.71
CA GLY A 149 4.66 14.00 14.46
C GLY A 149 3.35 14.14 13.67
N LEU A 150 3.11 13.27 12.69
CA LEU A 150 1.88 13.30 11.88
C LEU A 150 0.73 12.50 12.50
N ASN A 151 0.94 11.90 13.69
CA ASN A 151 -0.03 11.06 14.40
C ASN A 151 -0.58 9.93 13.50
N LEU A 152 0.24 9.41 12.60
CA LEU A 152 0.07 8.06 12.08
C LEU A 152 0.76 7.17 13.12
N GLU A 153 -0.01 6.36 13.84
CA GLU A 153 0.49 5.58 14.98
C GLU A 153 1.83 4.87 14.65
N GLY A 154 2.89 5.10 15.43
CA GLY A 154 4.15 4.33 15.34
C GLY A 154 5.44 5.11 15.01
N LEU A 155 6.38 4.44 14.34
CA LEU A 155 7.73 4.91 14.04
C LEU A 155 7.74 5.72 12.74
N GLU A 156 8.05 7.01 12.85
CA GLU A 156 7.99 7.94 11.70
C GLU A 156 9.37 8.55 11.39
N ASN A 157 9.81 8.41 10.14
CA ASN A 157 10.96 9.12 9.56
C ASN A 157 10.68 9.43 8.08
N PHE A 158 9.73 10.32 7.82
CA PHE A 158 9.21 10.53 6.47
C PHE A 158 10.09 11.45 5.62
N ILE A 159 10.13 11.11 4.33
CA ILE A 159 10.61 11.97 3.26
C ILE A 159 9.40 12.73 2.71
N GLN A 160 9.51 14.05 2.62
CA GLN A 160 8.48 14.92 2.05
C GLN A 160 8.87 15.28 0.61
N THR A 161 7.90 15.25 -0.31
CA THR A 161 8.06 15.69 -1.70
C THR A 161 6.86 16.53 -2.13
N ASP A 162 7.06 17.40 -3.11
CA ASP A 162 6.01 18.13 -3.81
C ASP A 162 5.49 17.40 -5.06
N ALA A 163 6.03 16.22 -5.38
CA ALA A 163 5.45 15.34 -6.37
C ALA A 163 4.01 15.00 -5.98
N SER A 164 3.06 15.19 -6.88
CA SER A 164 1.64 14.94 -6.61
C SER A 164 1.40 13.46 -6.28
N ILE A 165 0.87 13.19 -5.09
CA ILE A 165 0.54 11.84 -4.59
C ILE A 165 -0.94 11.81 -4.17
N ASN A 166 -1.65 10.75 -4.54
CA ASN A 166 -3.07 10.56 -4.19
C ASN A 166 -3.27 9.49 -3.10
N ARG A 167 -4.42 9.49 -2.42
CA ARG A 167 -4.75 8.64 -1.25
C ARG A 167 -4.57 7.13 -1.42
N ARG A 168 -4.46 6.62 -2.65
CA ARG A 168 -4.27 5.18 -2.96
C ARG A 168 -2.93 4.89 -3.66
N GLN A 169 -2.10 5.91 -3.84
CA GLN A 169 -0.78 5.78 -4.42
C GLN A 169 0.20 5.44 -3.30
N PHE A 170 0.94 4.34 -3.48
CA PHE A 170 2.00 3.97 -2.56
C PHE A 170 3.09 5.05 -2.57
N ARG A 171 3.53 5.45 -1.36
CA ARG A 171 4.36 6.64 -1.15
C ARG A 171 5.84 6.30 -1.36
N TRP A 172 6.23 5.95 -2.59
CA TRP A 172 7.64 5.74 -2.97
C TRP A 172 8.17 6.90 -3.81
N CYS A 173 9.34 7.41 -3.45
CA CYS A 173 10.11 8.36 -4.24
C CYS A 173 11.28 7.64 -4.90
N ALA A 174 11.30 7.56 -6.22
CA ALA A 174 12.52 7.21 -6.95
C ALA A 174 13.36 8.48 -7.11
N VAL A 175 14.51 8.54 -6.43
CA VAL A 175 15.43 9.67 -6.54
C VAL A 175 16.41 9.40 -7.69
N LYS A 176 16.54 10.38 -8.58
CA LYS A 176 17.49 10.29 -9.69
C LYS A 176 18.91 10.45 -9.12
N PRO A 177 19.85 9.53 -9.39
CA PRO A 177 21.25 9.71 -9.03
C PRO A 177 21.89 10.88 -9.79
#